data_AF-A0A6J1ZDV9-F1
#
_entry.id   AF-A0A6J1ZDV9-F1
#
_cell.length_a   1.000
_cell.length_b   1.000
_cell.length_c   1.000
_cell.angle_alpha   90.00
_cell.angle_beta   90.00
_cell.angle_gamma   90.00
#
_symmetry.space_group_name_H-M   'P 1'
#
loop_
_entity.id
_entity.type
_entity.pdbx_description
1 polymer ?
#
loop_
_entity_poly.entity_id
_entity_poly.type
_entity_poly.pdbx_seq_one_letter_code
_entity_poly.pdbx_strand_id
1 'polypeptide(L)'
;MWRCPLGLLLLLLLAGELTLGARRGRGRRELAPGLHLRGIRDAGGRYCGGQDLCCRGRADDCALPYLGATCYCDLFCNRTVSDCCPDFWDFCLGVPPPFPPIPGCTHGSRIYPILGTYWDNCNRCTCQEQGQWECDQEPCLVDEDMINAINRGNYGWRAGNHSAFWGMTLDEGIRYRLGTIRPSSSVTNMNEIHTVLGPGEVLPMAFEASEKWPNLIHGPLDQGNCAGSWAFSTAAVASDRVSIHSLGHMAPVLSPQNLLSCNTHNQQGCRGGRLDGAWWFLRRRGVVSDHCYPFMGSERDEAGPAPRCMMHSRAMGRGKRQATARCPSSHVHANDIYQVTPAYRLGSSEKEIMKELMENGPVQALMEVHEDFFLYQGGIYSHTPVSLGRPERYRRHGTHSVKITGWGQETLPDGRTLKYWTAANSWGPAWGERGHFRIVRGANECDIESFVLGVWGRVGMEDMAHR
;
A
#
# COMPACT_ATOMS: atom_id res chain seq x y z
N MET A 1 -12.49 4.04 -77.63
CA MET A 1 -11.45 4.84 -78.29
C MET A 1 -10.75 5.70 -77.25
N TRP A 2 -9.44 5.48 -77.10
CA TRP A 2 -8.39 6.39 -76.62
C TRP A 2 -8.46 6.92 -75.18
N ARG A 3 -7.37 7.06 -74.41
CA ARG A 3 -5.97 6.61 -74.45
C ARG A 3 -5.39 6.93 -73.06
N CYS A 4 -4.48 6.06 -72.60
CA CYS A 4 -3.56 6.28 -71.46
C CYS A 4 -2.50 7.36 -71.82
N PRO A 5 -1.76 7.92 -70.84
CA PRO A 5 -0.40 7.39 -70.56
C PRO A 5 -0.08 7.34 -69.05
N LEU A 6 0.49 6.25 -68.49
CA LEU A 6 1.86 5.71 -68.59
C LEU A 6 2.94 6.54 -67.84
N GLY A 7 3.45 5.93 -66.77
CA GLY A 7 4.74 6.19 -66.13
C GLY A 7 4.62 6.15 -64.60
N LEU A 8 5.28 5.27 -63.84
CA LEU A 8 6.28 4.25 -64.10
C LEU A 8 6.26 3.27 -62.92
N LEU A 9 6.48 1.98 -63.19
CA LEU A 9 6.75 0.95 -62.18
C LEU A 9 7.99 1.31 -61.35
N LEU A 10 7.96 1.02 -60.05
CA LEU A 10 9.00 0.19 -59.44
C LEU A 10 8.42 -0.64 -58.29
N LEU A 11 8.50 -1.96 -58.45
CA LEU A 11 8.33 -2.95 -57.40
C LEU A 11 9.44 -2.81 -56.35
N LEU A 12 9.12 -3.09 -55.09
CA LEU A 12 9.84 -4.07 -54.28
C LEU A 12 9.01 -4.46 -53.05
N LEU A 13 8.73 -5.77 -52.98
CA LEU A 13 8.22 -6.48 -51.83
C LEU A 13 9.24 -6.43 -50.69
N LEU A 14 8.80 -6.36 -49.43
CA LEU A 14 8.89 -7.46 -48.45
C LEU A 14 8.73 -6.96 -47.00
N ALA A 15 8.10 -7.84 -46.24
CA ALA A 15 8.24 -8.05 -44.80
C ALA A 15 7.68 -6.97 -43.86
N GLY A 16 6.59 -7.35 -43.19
CA GLY A 16 6.07 -6.60 -42.05
C GLY A 16 6.92 -6.79 -40.80
N GLU A 17 6.77 -5.84 -39.88
CA GLU A 17 6.98 -6.08 -38.46
C GLU A 17 5.84 -5.41 -37.69
N LEU A 18 4.98 -6.25 -37.12
CA LEU A 18 4.15 -5.92 -35.98
C LEU A 18 5.08 -5.62 -34.81
N THR A 19 5.15 -4.36 -34.38
CA THR A 19 5.83 -4.01 -33.12
C THR A 19 4.98 -4.46 -31.95
N LEU A 20 5.15 -5.74 -31.57
CA LEU A 20 4.78 -6.26 -30.26
C LEU A 20 5.65 -5.57 -29.21
N GLY A 21 5.07 -4.60 -28.50
CA GLY A 21 5.64 -4.05 -27.28
C GLY A 21 5.64 -5.11 -26.18
N ALA A 22 6.63 -6.00 -26.20
CA ALA A 22 6.88 -6.94 -25.12
C ALA A 22 7.47 -6.17 -23.92
N ARG A 23 6.64 -5.88 -22.91
CA ARG A 23 7.11 -5.54 -21.56
C ARG A 23 7.83 -6.77 -21.00
N ARG A 24 9.16 -6.74 -21.07
CA ARG A 24 10.05 -7.77 -20.55
C ARG A 24 10.01 -7.72 -19.02
N GLY A 25 9.68 -8.84 -18.39
CA GLY A 25 9.72 -9.00 -16.93
C GLY A 25 11.11 -8.73 -16.36
N ARG A 26 11.18 -8.51 -15.03
CA ARG A 26 12.40 -8.36 -14.22
C ARG A 26 13.35 -9.56 -14.46
N GLY A 27 14.22 -9.44 -15.45
CA GLY A 27 15.40 -10.29 -15.65
C GLY A 27 16.65 -9.50 -15.27
N ARG A 28 17.72 -10.21 -14.88
CA ARG A 28 19.07 -9.64 -14.66
C ARG A 28 19.37 -8.62 -15.75
N ARG A 29 19.61 -7.36 -15.35
CA ARG A 29 20.06 -6.29 -16.26
C ARG A 29 21.40 -6.69 -16.86
N GLU A 30 21.46 -6.85 -18.17
CA GLU A 30 22.73 -6.72 -18.89
C GLU A 30 23.19 -5.27 -18.71
N LEU A 31 24.45 -5.11 -18.29
CA LEU A 31 25.07 -3.79 -18.14
C LEU A 31 25.00 -3.06 -19.48
N ALA A 32 24.59 -1.78 -19.45
CA ALA A 32 24.45 -0.97 -20.66
C ALA A 32 25.80 -0.90 -21.43
N PRO A 33 25.79 -0.78 -22.78
CA PRO A 33 27.00 -0.76 -23.62
C PRO A 33 28.13 0.17 -23.15
N GLY A 34 27.79 1.26 -22.44
CA GLY A 34 28.77 2.22 -21.90
C GLY A 34 29.57 1.72 -20.68
N LEU A 35 29.06 0.75 -19.91
CA LEU A 35 29.76 0.16 -18.76
C LEU A 35 30.95 -0.71 -19.18
N HIS A 36 30.86 -1.41 -20.32
CA HIS A 36 31.91 -2.31 -20.82
C HIS A 36 33.12 -1.57 -21.41
N LEU A 37 32.90 -0.38 -21.96
CA LEU A 37 33.95 0.42 -22.61
C LEU A 37 34.84 1.17 -21.61
N ARG A 38 34.40 1.31 -20.34
CA ARG A 38 35.10 2.09 -19.30
C ARG A 38 35.15 1.42 -17.92
N GLY A 39 34.59 0.22 -17.76
CA GLY A 39 34.60 -0.59 -16.55
C GLY A 39 33.41 -0.37 -15.61
N ILE A 40 33.23 -1.32 -14.68
CA ILE A 40 32.25 -1.31 -13.58
C ILE A 40 32.58 -0.16 -12.60
N ARG A 41 31.66 0.80 -12.37
CA ARG A 41 31.94 2.01 -11.56
C ARG A 41 30.77 2.43 -10.66
N ASP A 42 30.85 2.14 -9.36
CA ASP A 42 30.09 2.79 -8.27
C ASP A 42 31.09 3.36 -7.27
N ALA A 43 31.25 4.68 -7.26
CA ALA A 43 32.33 5.37 -6.55
C ALA A 43 32.25 5.32 -5.00
N GLY A 44 31.31 4.58 -4.40
CA GLY A 44 31.08 4.63 -2.95
C GLY A 44 30.87 3.31 -2.21
N GLY A 45 30.96 2.15 -2.88
CA GLY A 45 30.76 0.87 -2.21
C GLY A 45 32.06 0.22 -1.70
N ARG A 46 32.04 -0.34 -0.49
CA ARG A 46 33.12 -1.18 0.06
C ARG A 46 32.86 -2.64 -0.31
N TYR A 47 33.38 -3.10 -1.46
CA TYR A 47 33.20 -4.46 -1.95
C TYR A 47 34.39 -5.32 -1.53
N CYS A 48 35.57 -5.05 -2.11
CA CYS A 48 36.80 -5.75 -1.75
C CYS A 48 37.13 -5.51 -0.27
N GLY A 49 37.01 -4.27 0.19
CA GLY A 49 37.25 -3.90 1.59
C GLY A 49 36.14 -4.25 2.56
N GLY A 50 34.98 -4.70 2.06
CA GLY A 50 33.88 -5.21 2.87
C GLY A 50 34.10 -6.67 3.28
N GLN A 51 34.75 -7.46 2.42
CA GLN A 51 35.05 -8.88 2.66
C GLN A 51 36.55 -9.17 2.87
N ASP A 52 37.38 -8.13 2.94
CA ASP A 52 38.85 -8.23 2.99
C ASP A 52 39.41 -9.11 1.87
N LEU A 53 38.84 -8.94 0.67
CA LEU A 53 39.02 -9.81 -0.47
C LEU A 53 39.96 -9.14 -1.46
N CYS A 54 41.24 -9.52 -1.45
CA CYS A 54 42.25 -9.07 -2.43
C CYS A 54 43.12 -10.25 -2.86
N CYS A 55 42.82 -10.85 -4.02
CA CYS A 55 43.48 -12.09 -4.42
C CYS A 55 44.71 -11.83 -5.29
N ARG A 56 45.73 -12.68 -5.09
CA ARG A 56 46.94 -12.65 -5.93
C ARG A 56 46.68 -13.39 -7.24
N GLY A 57 46.92 -12.72 -8.37
CA GLY A 57 46.73 -13.31 -9.71
C GLY A 57 45.31 -13.13 -10.24
N ARG A 58 44.92 -13.93 -11.23
CA ARG A 58 43.54 -14.01 -11.75
C ARG A 58 42.83 -15.16 -11.05
N ALA A 59 41.72 -14.87 -10.39
CA ALA A 59 41.00 -15.82 -9.56
C ALA A 59 39.48 -15.59 -9.77
N ASP A 60 38.84 -16.47 -10.53
CA ASP A 60 37.43 -16.31 -10.91
C ASP A 60 36.47 -16.40 -9.70
N ASP A 61 36.92 -17.00 -8.60
CA ASP A 61 36.27 -17.05 -7.28
C ASP A 61 36.50 -15.80 -6.43
N CYS A 62 37.44 -14.93 -6.82
CA CYS A 62 37.71 -13.65 -6.19
C CYS A 62 36.80 -12.56 -6.75
N ALA A 63 35.50 -12.81 -6.65
CA ALA A 63 34.49 -12.03 -7.33
C ALA A 63 33.27 -11.81 -6.45
N LEU A 64 32.64 -10.65 -6.58
CA LEU A 64 31.51 -10.22 -5.77
C LEU A 64 30.32 -9.84 -6.66
N PRO A 65 29.08 -10.11 -6.22
CA PRO A 65 27.91 -9.65 -6.93
C PRO A 65 27.82 -8.12 -6.87
N TYR A 66 27.59 -7.50 -8.02
CA TYR A 66 27.50 -6.05 -8.17
C TYR A 66 26.40 -5.68 -9.17
N LEU A 67 25.36 -4.97 -8.71
CA LEU A 67 24.23 -4.48 -9.53
C LEU A 67 23.64 -5.53 -10.50
N GLY A 68 23.62 -6.81 -10.10
CA GLY A 68 23.12 -7.92 -10.92
C GLY A 68 24.14 -8.58 -11.85
N ALA A 69 25.38 -8.10 -11.86
CA ALA A 69 26.56 -8.68 -12.51
C ALA A 69 27.59 -9.14 -11.45
N THR A 70 28.79 -9.52 -11.92
CA THR A 70 29.93 -9.94 -11.08
C THR A 70 31.07 -8.95 -11.29
N CYS A 71 31.66 -8.45 -10.20
CA CYS A 71 32.91 -7.69 -10.21
C CYS A 71 34.03 -8.49 -9.55
N TYR A 72 35.30 -8.17 -9.83
CA TYR A 72 36.47 -8.92 -9.36
C TYR A 72 37.39 -8.06 -8.48
N CYS A 73 37.96 -8.69 -7.45
CA CYS A 73 38.91 -8.09 -6.51
C CYS A 73 40.32 -8.69 -6.63
N ASP A 74 40.68 -9.19 -7.81
CA ASP A 74 41.96 -9.86 -8.04
C ASP A 74 42.96 -8.96 -8.80
N LEU A 75 44.25 -9.31 -8.78
CA LEU A 75 45.28 -8.50 -9.43
C LEU A 75 45.19 -8.45 -10.96
N PHE A 76 44.33 -9.25 -11.60
CA PHE A 76 44.07 -9.14 -13.04
C PHE A 76 43.45 -7.78 -13.39
N CYS A 77 42.76 -7.16 -12.44
CA CYS A 77 42.23 -5.81 -12.54
C CYS A 77 43.26 -4.74 -12.90
N ASN A 78 44.51 -4.94 -12.50
CA ASN A 78 45.60 -4.03 -12.85
C ASN A 78 45.92 -4.02 -14.36
N ARG A 79 45.40 -4.99 -15.14
CA ARG A 79 45.70 -5.14 -16.58
C ARG A 79 44.54 -4.80 -17.49
N THR A 80 43.30 -5.13 -17.12
CA THR A 80 42.14 -5.06 -18.02
C THR A 80 41.09 -4.03 -17.61
N VAL A 81 41.03 -3.66 -16.32
CA VAL A 81 40.22 -2.55 -15.78
C VAL A 81 38.68 -2.72 -15.89
N SER A 82 38.18 -3.56 -16.78
CA SER A 82 36.77 -3.67 -17.18
C SER A 82 35.84 -4.21 -16.09
N ASP A 83 36.27 -5.24 -15.36
CA ASP A 83 35.37 -6.02 -14.49
C ASP A 83 35.70 -5.85 -13.00
N CYS A 84 36.45 -4.81 -12.66
CA CYS A 84 36.97 -4.60 -11.32
C CYS A 84 35.90 -4.07 -10.38
N CYS A 85 35.91 -4.58 -9.15
CA CYS A 85 35.07 -3.99 -8.12
C CYS A 85 35.50 -2.53 -7.88
N PRO A 86 34.55 -1.62 -7.63
CA PRO A 86 34.84 -0.19 -7.60
C PRO A 86 35.91 0.28 -6.59
N ASP A 87 36.07 -0.42 -5.46
CA ASP A 87 37.07 -0.13 -4.41
C ASP A 87 38.38 -0.94 -4.55
N PHE A 88 38.61 -1.62 -5.68
CA PHE A 88 39.81 -2.44 -5.87
C PHE A 88 41.12 -1.63 -5.81
N TRP A 89 41.16 -0.47 -6.46
CA TRP A 89 42.40 0.28 -6.64
C TRP A 89 42.90 0.91 -5.34
N ASP A 90 41.99 1.52 -4.59
CA ASP A 90 42.24 2.16 -3.31
C ASP A 90 42.40 1.12 -2.19
N PHE A 91 41.58 0.06 -2.14
CA PHE A 91 41.69 -0.95 -1.08
C PHE A 91 42.79 -2.00 -1.33
N CYS A 92 42.82 -2.63 -2.50
CA CYS A 92 43.76 -3.74 -2.76
C CYS A 92 45.13 -3.27 -3.24
N LEU A 93 45.22 -2.13 -3.94
CA LEU A 93 46.50 -1.61 -4.45
C LEU A 93 46.99 -0.36 -3.71
N GLY A 94 46.16 0.29 -2.89
CA GLY A 94 46.54 1.51 -2.16
C GLY A 94 46.87 2.69 -3.08
N VAL A 95 46.40 2.66 -4.33
CA VAL A 95 46.64 3.70 -5.32
C VAL A 95 45.33 4.31 -5.79
N PRO A 96 45.29 5.60 -6.15
CA PRO A 96 44.12 6.15 -6.80
C PRO A 96 43.85 5.36 -8.09
N PRO A 97 42.57 5.06 -8.40
CA PRO A 97 42.24 4.37 -9.64
C PRO A 97 42.77 5.18 -10.85
N PRO A 98 43.26 4.52 -11.91
CA PRO A 98 43.90 5.17 -13.06
C PRO A 98 42.93 5.96 -13.96
N PHE A 99 41.77 6.33 -13.45
CA PHE A 99 40.78 7.11 -14.15
C PHE A 99 40.92 8.60 -13.79
N PRO A 100 40.84 9.53 -14.76
CA PRO A 100 40.67 10.94 -14.43
C PRO A 100 39.42 11.14 -13.56
N PRO A 101 39.37 12.18 -12.69
CA PRO A 101 38.18 12.49 -11.90
C PRO A 101 36.99 12.57 -12.84
N ILE A 102 35.94 11.79 -12.54
CA ILE A 102 34.79 11.62 -13.42
C ILE A 102 34.19 13.02 -13.66
N PRO A 103 34.19 13.54 -14.90
CA PRO A 103 33.26 14.60 -15.26
C PRO A 103 31.88 13.99 -15.06
N GLY A 104 31.12 14.57 -14.14
CA GLY A 104 29.90 13.96 -13.64
C GLY A 104 29.11 14.95 -12.81
N CYS A 105 27.87 14.57 -12.52
CA CYS A 105 26.98 15.39 -11.73
C CYS A 105 27.15 15.00 -10.27
N THR A 106 27.37 15.99 -9.42
CA THR A 106 27.27 15.77 -7.97
C THR A 106 25.80 15.84 -7.58
N HIS A 107 25.27 14.75 -7.03
CA HIS A 107 23.92 14.71 -6.48
C HIS A 107 23.97 14.07 -5.08
N GLY A 108 23.60 14.85 -4.06
CA GLY A 108 23.87 14.51 -2.66
C GLY A 108 25.37 14.40 -2.37
N SER A 109 25.79 13.29 -1.77
CA SER A 109 27.20 12.98 -1.48
C SER A 109 27.89 12.09 -2.53
N ARG A 110 27.24 11.87 -3.69
CA ARG A 110 27.71 10.94 -4.73
C ARG A 110 27.96 11.66 -6.06
N ILE A 111 28.88 11.12 -6.84
CA ILE A 111 29.20 11.60 -8.20
C ILE A 111 28.67 10.58 -9.21
N TYR A 112 27.86 11.06 -10.15
CA TYR A 112 27.22 10.26 -11.18
C TYR A 112 27.86 10.51 -12.54
N PRO A 113 28.21 9.46 -13.30
CA PRO A 113 28.70 9.57 -14.68
C PRO A 113 27.77 10.37 -15.59
N ILE A 114 28.34 11.23 -16.44
CA ILE A 114 27.62 11.89 -17.55
C ILE A 114 26.94 10.87 -18.47
N LEU A 115 25.79 11.28 -19.01
CA LEU A 115 24.84 10.48 -19.80
C LEU A 115 24.25 9.26 -19.07
N GLY A 116 24.57 9.08 -17.79
CA GLY A 116 23.99 8.04 -16.95
C GLY A 116 22.58 8.42 -16.49
N THR A 117 21.65 7.46 -16.59
CA THR A 117 20.28 7.60 -16.08
C THR A 117 20.07 6.73 -14.84
N TYR A 118 19.56 7.33 -13.78
CA TYR A 118 19.39 6.76 -12.45
C TYR A 118 17.97 6.99 -11.96
N TRP A 119 17.51 6.15 -11.03
CA TRP A 119 16.26 6.40 -10.31
C TRP A 119 16.61 7.15 -9.03
N ASP A 120 15.96 8.29 -8.84
CA ASP A 120 15.96 9.01 -7.58
C ASP A 120 14.52 9.05 -7.08
N ASN A 121 14.25 8.26 -6.03
CA ASN A 121 12.90 7.96 -5.59
C ASN A 121 12.03 7.47 -6.77
N CYS A 122 10.95 8.19 -7.10
CA CYS A 122 10.05 7.85 -8.21
C CYS A 122 10.45 8.50 -9.54
N ASN A 123 11.42 9.40 -9.53
CA ASN A 123 11.81 10.17 -10.71
C ASN A 123 13.03 9.55 -11.38
N ARG A 124 13.05 9.61 -12.72
CA ARG A 124 14.22 9.21 -13.49
C ARG A 124 15.09 10.42 -13.76
N CYS A 125 16.33 10.36 -13.29
CA CYS A 125 17.29 11.44 -13.37
C CYS A 125 18.44 11.09 -14.31
N THR A 126 18.83 12.01 -15.18
CA THR A 126 19.96 11.87 -16.09
C THR A 126 20.99 12.93 -15.79
N CYS A 127 22.25 12.51 -15.65
CA CYS A 127 23.36 13.44 -15.60
C CYS A 127 23.72 13.88 -17.03
N GLN A 128 23.50 15.13 -17.39
CA GLN A 128 23.77 15.64 -18.73
C GLN A 128 25.28 15.84 -18.98
N GLU A 129 25.69 15.95 -20.24
CA GLU A 129 27.10 16.14 -20.63
C GLU A 129 27.75 17.37 -19.98
N GLN A 130 26.94 18.38 -19.65
CA GLN A 130 27.38 19.62 -19.00
C GLN A 130 27.47 19.50 -17.47
N GLY A 131 27.26 18.31 -16.90
CA GLY A 131 27.25 18.09 -15.44
C GLY A 131 25.96 18.53 -14.75
N GLN A 132 24.88 18.76 -15.50
CA GLN A 132 23.56 19.11 -14.96
C GLN A 132 22.77 17.85 -14.59
N TRP A 133 22.20 17.81 -13.38
CA TRP A 133 21.33 16.73 -12.92
C TRP A 133 19.88 17.06 -13.28
N GLU A 134 19.34 16.37 -14.29
CA GLU A 134 17.97 16.62 -14.76
C GLU A 134 17.08 15.43 -14.43
N CYS A 135 15.98 15.67 -13.72
CA CYS A 135 15.02 14.65 -13.34
C CYS A 135 13.65 14.89 -13.96
N ASP A 136 12.91 13.81 -14.17
CA ASP A 136 11.46 13.86 -14.26
C ASP A 136 10.89 14.62 -13.04
N GLN A 137 9.74 15.29 -13.21
CA GLN A 137 9.10 16.08 -12.16
C GLN A 137 7.77 15.47 -11.71
N GLU A 138 7.74 14.16 -11.56
CA GLU A 138 6.57 13.46 -11.03
C GLU A 138 6.48 13.68 -9.51
N PRO A 139 5.28 13.95 -8.97
CA PRO A 139 5.04 13.93 -7.53
C PRO A 139 5.31 12.53 -6.99
N CYS A 140 6.34 12.36 -6.16
CA CYS A 140 6.58 11.11 -5.47
C CYS A 140 5.68 10.98 -4.25
N LEU A 141 5.26 9.75 -3.94
CA LEU A 141 4.42 9.47 -2.78
C LEU A 141 5.18 9.72 -1.46
N VAL A 142 6.47 9.36 -1.45
CA VAL A 142 7.39 9.76 -0.39
C VAL A 142 8.04 11.08 -0.79
N ASP A 143 7.65 12.18 -0.18
CA ASP A 143 8.17 13.51 -0.44
C ASP A 143 8.96 14.01 0.77
N GLU A 144 10.28 14.00 0.67
CA GLU A 144 11.18 14.41 1.77
C GLU A 144 11.02 15.90 2.12
N ASP A 145 10.71 16.78 1.16
CA ASP A 145 10.46 18.20 1.46
C ASP A 145 9.18 18.36 2.28
N MET A 146 8.15 17.58 1.95
CA MET A 146 6.90 17.54 2.71
C MET A 146 7.10 16.97 4.12
N ILE A 147 7.84 15.85 4.24
CA ILE A 147 8.21 15.27 5.55
C ILE A 147 8.90 16.33 6.41
N ASN A 148 9.89 17.02 5.86
CA ASN A 148 10.63 18.05 6.57
C ASN A 148 9.75 19.25 6.94
N ALA A 149 8.88 19.71 6.04
CA ALA A 149 7.98 20.83 6.29
C ALA A 149 6.95 20.52 7.38
N ILE A 150 6.37 19.31 7.38
CA ILE A 150 5.44 18.87 8.43
C ILE A 150 6.16 18.77 9.77
N ASN A 151 7.33 18.13 9.82
CA ASN A 151 8.08 17.91 11.06
C ASN A 151 8.69 19.19 11.64
N ARG A 152 8.92 20.23 10.83
CA ARG A 152 9.29 21.58 11.30
C ARG A 152 8.09 22.38 11.80
N GLY A 153 6.89 22.07 11.29
CA GLY A 153 5.64 22.66 11.73
C GLY A 153 5.16 22.12 13.08
N ASN A 154 4.18 22.81 13.68
CA ASN A 154 3.53 22.37 14.91
C ASN A 154 2.11 21.85 14.64
N TYR A 155 2.01 20.78 13.85
CA TYR A 155 0.71 20.22 13.41
C TYR A 155 0.15 19.12 14.33
N GLY A 156 0.87 18.72 15.38
CA GLY A 156 0.41 17.69 16.33
C GLY A 156 0.67 16.25 15.90
N TRP A 157 1.29 16.03 14.74
CA TRP A 157 1.69 14.72 14.24
C TRP A 157 3.03 14.80 13.49
N ARG A 158 3.65 13.64 13.25
CA ARG A 158 4.94 13.51 12.56
C ARG A 158 4.80 12.73 11.27
N ALA A 159 5.46 13.23 10.24
CA ALA A 159 5.62 12.55 8.96
C ALA A 159 6.91 11.74 8.93
N GLY A 160 6.93 10.65 8.16
CA GLY A 160 8.05 9.74 8.03
C GLY A 160 8.08 9.02 6.69
N ASN A 161 9.23 8.40 6.40
CA ASN A 161 9.44 7.64 5.19
C ASN A 161 9.02 6.17 5.42
N HIS A 162 8.10 5.69 4.58
CA HIS A 162 7.66 4.30 4.58
C HIS A 162 8.30 3.59 3.39
N SER A 163 9.18 2.63 3.66
CA SER A 163 9.94 1.91 2.60
C SER A 163 9.05 1.23 1.56
N ALA A 164 7.85 0.79 1.95
CA ALA A 164 6.85 0.21 1.06
C ALA A 164 6.30 1.20 0.01
N PHE A 165 6.51 2.50 0.19
CA PHE A 165 6.06 3.58 -0.69
C PHE A 165 7.20 4.21 -1.50
N TRP A 166 8.45 3.89 -1.17
CA TRP A 166 9.62 4.44 -1.87
C TRP A 166 9.61 4.04 -3.34
N GLY A 167 9.82 5.03 -4.23
CA GLY A 167 9.79 4.82 -5.67
C GLY A 167 8.40 4.87 -6.31
N MET A 168 7.33 5.00 -5.53
CA MET A 168 5.97 5.19 -6.07
C MET A 168 5.71 6.67 -6.33
N THR A 169 5.01 6.97 -7.42
CA THR A 169 4.39 8.28 -7.63
C THR A 169 3.16 8.45 -6.73
N LEU A 170 2.76 9.69 -6.45
CA LEU A 170 1.53 10.01 -5.71
C LEU A 170 0.30 9.39 -6.41
N ASP A 171 0.28 9.42 -7.74
CA ASP A 171 -0.77 8.83 -8.56
C ASP A 171 -0.87 7.31 -8.39
N GLU A 172 0.26 6.61 -8.33
CA GLU A 172 0.31 5.19 -8.03
C GLU A 172 -0.12 4.88 -6.60
N GLY A 173 0.33 5.68 -5.63
CA GLY A 173 -0.11 5.60 -4.24
C GLY A 173 -1.62 5.68 -4.12
N ILE A 174 -2.23 6.71 -4.72
CA ILE A 174 -3.68 6.88 -4.77
C ILE A 174 -4.35 5.68 -5.46
N ARG A 175 -3.84 5.28 -6.63
CA ARG A 175 -4.41 4.18 -7.42
C ARG A 175 -4.38 2.85 -6.69
N TYR A 176 -3.31 2.55 -5.96
CA TYR A 176 -3.09 1.24 -5.35
C TYR A 176 -3.56 1.16 -3.90
N ARG A 177 -3.53 2.28 -3.16
CA ARG A 177 -3.86 2.28 -1.73
C ARG A 177 -5.28 2.76 -1.45
N LEU A 178 -5.88 3.58 -2.32
CA LEU A 178 -7.22 4.16 -2.12
C LEU A 178 -8.24 3.48 -3.05
N GLY A 179 -8.92 2.47 -2.51
CA GLY A 179 -9.81 1.59 -3.27
C GLY A 179 -11.29 1.81 -3.04
N THR A 180 -11.69 2.75 -2.20
CA THR A 180 -13.11 2.87 -1.82
C THR A 180 -13.80 3.84 -2.76
N ILE A 181 -14.74 3.33 -3.55
CA ILE A 181 -15.57 4.16 -4.41
C ILE A 181 -16.58 4.90 -3.54
N ARG A 182 -16.58 6.24 -3.61
CA ARG A 182 -17.49 7.09 -2.85
C ARG A 182 -18.95 6.63 -3.08
N PRO A 183 -19.73 6.38 -2.02
CA PRO A 183 -21.13 5.94 -2.16
C PRO A 183 -21.98 6.98 -2.91
N SER A 184 -23.04 6.52 -3.56
CA SER A 184 -24.02 7.41 -4.20
C SER A 184 -24.83 8.17 -3.15
N SER A 185 -25.40 9.32 -3.52
CA SER A 185 -26.23 10.14 -2.62
C SER A 185 -27.37 9.35 -1.97
N SER A 186 -27.94 8.37 -2.68
CA SER A 186 -28.97 7.47 -2.14
C SER A 186 -28.48 6.57 -1.00
N VAL A 187 -27.21 6.17 -1.04
CA VAL A 187 -26.58 5.33 -0.01
C VAL A 187 -26.08 6.19 1.13
N THR A 188 -25.48 7.36 0.84
CA THR A 188 -25.07 8.29 1.89
C THR A 188 -26.28 8.78 2.68
N ASN A 189 -27.44 9.00 2.04
CA ASN A 189 -28.66 9.48 2.70
C ASN A 189 -29.56 8.35 3.24
N MET A 190 -29.03 7.13 3.41
CA MET A 190 -29.79 6.06 4.06
C MET A 190 -30.11 6.44 5.50
N ASN A 191 -31.24 5.95 6.00
CA ASN A 191 -31.68 6.22 7.37
C ASN A 191 -30.60 5.84 8.38
N GLU A 192 -30.30 6.78 9.27
CA GLU A 192 -29.36 6.61 10.36
C GLU A 192 -30.05 5.84 11.50
N ILE A 193 -29.30 4.95 12.15
CA ILE A 193 -29.68 4.39 13.43
C ILE A 193 -29.06 5.26 14.50
N HIS A 194 -29.91 5.94 15.26
CA HIS A 194 -29.47 6.76 16.38
C HIS A 194 -29.30 5.90 17.63
N THR A 195 -28.10 5.92 18.19
CA THR A 195 -27.85 5.34 19.51
C THR A 195 -28.24 6.37 20.56
N VAL A 196 -29.33 6.10 21.27
CA VAL A 196 -29.84 7.02 22.31
C VAL A 196 -28.95 6.90 23.54
N LEU A 197 -28.24 7.98 23.89
CA LEU A 197 -27.61 8.10 25.20
C LEU A 197 -28.69 8.20 26.28
N GLY A 198 -28.55 7.40 27.33
CA GLY A 198 -29.41 7.47 28.49
C GLY A 198 -29.28 8.85 29.18
N PRO A 199 -30.34 9.32 29.88
CA PRO A 199 -30.24 10.54 30.67
C PRO A 199 -29.09 10.45 31.68
N GLY A 200 -28.10 11.35 31.57
CA GLY A 200 -26.92 11.37 32.45
C GLY A 200 -25.83 10.35 32.10
N GLU A 201 -25.94 9.62 30.99
CA GLU A 201 -24.90 8.70 30.53
C GLU A 201 -23.65 9.50 30.09
N VAL A 202 -22.52 9.25 30.76
CA VAL A 202 -21.22 9.86 30.46
C VAL A 202 -20.30 8.81 29.87
N LEU A 203 -19.87 9.03 28.63
CA LEU A 203 -18.90 8.17 27.96
C LEU A 203 -17.48 8.44 28.48
N PRO A 204 -16.60 7.42 28.57
CA PRO A 204 -15.23 7.58 29.03
C PRO A 204 -14.41 8.48 28.10
N MET A 205 -13.40 9.15 28.66
CA MET A 205 -12.51 10.04 27.90
C MET A 205 -11.67 9.31 26.86
N ALA A 206 -11.36 8.03 27.11
CA ALA A 206 -10.66 7.15 26.19
C ALA A 206 -11.27 5.74 26.22
N PHE A 207 -11.19 5.05 25.09
CA PHE A 207 -11.66 3.69 24.91
C PHE A 207 -10.89 3.03 23.79
N GLU A 208 -10.43 1.79 24.00
CA GLU A 208 -9.86 0.94 22.95
C GLU A 208 -10.56 -0.41 22.95
N ALA A 209 -11.08 -0.82 21.79
CA ALA A 209 -11.83 -2.07 21.66
C ALA A 209 -10.98 -3.29 22.05
N SER A 210 -9.68 -3.27 21.80
CA SER A 210 -8.77 -4.36 22.15
C SER A 210 -8.57 -4.53 23.66
N GLU A 211 -8.79 -3.47 24.44
CA GLU A 211 -8.75 -3.55 25.91
C GLU A 211 -10.06 -4.14 26.45
N LYS A 212 -11.21 -3.74 25.87
CA LYS A 212 -12.52 -4.26 26.28
C LYS A 212 -12.75 -5.71 25.85
N TRP A 213 -12.30 -6.09 24.66
CA TRP A 213 -12.45 -7.44 24.12
C TRP A 213 -11.09 -8.05 23.73
N PRO A 214 -10.28 -8.46 24.71
CA PRO A 214 -8.96 -9.04 24.46
C PRO A 214 -9.04 -10.25 23.52
N ASN A 215 -8.13 -10.32 22.54
CA ASN A 215 -8.03 -11.38 21.54
C ASN A 215 -9.23 -11.53 20.58
N LEU A 216 -10.21 -10.61 20.61
CA LEU A 216 -11.34 -10.60 19.68
C LEU A 216 -11.26 -9.47 18.63
N ILE A 217 -10.29 -8.57 18.79
CA ILE A 217 -9.99 -7.48 17.85
C ILE A 217 -8.76 -7.83 17.03
N HIS A 218 -8.92 -7.95 15.72
CA HIS A 218 -7.85 -8.37 14.83
C HIS A 218 -7.04 -7.17 14.32
N GLY A 219 -5.73 -7.38 14.16
CA GLY A 219 -4.80 -6.35 13.71
C GLY A 219 -4.97 -5.96 12.23
N PRO A 220 -4.34 -4.85 11.81
CA PRO A 220 -4.31 -4.39 10.42
C PRO A 220 -3.66 -5.41 9.47
N LEU A 221 -4.33 -5.71 8.37
CA LEU A 221 -3.76 -6.46 7.24
C LEU A 221 -3.15 -5.50 6.21
N ASP A 222 -2.35 -6.01 5.27
CA ASP A 222 -1.77 -5.23 4.18
C ASP A 222 -2.45 -5.57 2.84
N GLN A 223 -3.05 -4.55 2.22
CA GLN A 223 -3.66 -4.66 0.89
C GLN A 223 -2.64 -4.65 -0.25
N GLY A 224 -1.35 -4.42 0.00
CA GLY A 224 -0.32 -4.34 -1.04
C GLY A 224 -0.68 -3.36 -2.15
N ASN A 225 -0.31 -3.70 -3.40
CA ASN A 225 -0.63 -2.90 -4.58
C ASN A 225 -2.00 -3.24 -5.18
N CYS A 226 -3.02 -3.32 -4.32
CA CYS A 226 -4.41 -3.58 -4.68
C CYS A 226 -5.29 -2.51 -4.04
N ALA A 227 -6.10 -1.81 -4.83
CA ALA A 227 -7.07 -0.82 -4.34
C ALA A 227 -8.26 -1.53 -3.65
N GLY A 228 -7.96 -2.20 -2.55
CA GLY A 228 -8.83 -3.16 -1.87
C GLY A 228 -9.36 -2.68 -0.52
N SER A 229 -9.05 -1.46 -0.10
CA SER A 229 -9.47 -0.86 1.18
C SER A 229 -10.93 -1.15 1.56
N TRP A 230 -11.83 -1.07 0.58
CA TRP A 230 -13.25 -1.40 0.71
C TRP A 230 -13.48 -2.85 1.20
N ALA A 231 -12.73 -3.82 0.69
CA ALA A 231 -12.84 -5.22 1.08
C ALA A 231 -12.14 -5.49 2.42
N PHE A 232 -10.95 -4.92 2.61
CA PHE A 232 -10.13 -5.09 3.81
C PHE A 232 -10.81 -4.53 5.06
N SER A 233 -11.26 -3.27 5.02
CA SER A 233 -11.97 -2.66 6.15
C SER A 233 -13.31 -3.35 6.44
N THR A 234 -14.04 -3.79 5.41
CA THR A 234 -15.31 -4.54 5.59
C THR A 234 -15.04 -5.88 6.28
N ALA A 235 -14.05 -6.65 5.80
CA ALA A 235 -13.68 -7.93 6.40
C ALA A 235 -13.16 -7.76 7.83
N ALA A 236 -12.33 -6.75 8.09
CA ALA A 236 -11.78 -6.46 9.42
C ALA A 236 -12.88 -6.12 10.44
N VAL A 237 -13.85 -5.27 10.08
CA VAL A 237 -14.99 -4.98 10.97
C VAL A 237 -15.84 -6.23 11.18
N ALA A 238 -16.17 -6.95 10.11
CA ALA A 238 -16.98 -8.16 10.21
C ALA A 238 -16.32 -9.25 11.08
N SER A 239 -15.00 -9.43 10.99
CA SER A 239 -14.21 -10.31 11.86
C SER A 239 -14.42 -9.99 13.33
N ASP A 240 -14.20 -8.74 13.71
CA ASP A 240 -14.29 -8.32 15.11
C ASP A 240 -15.74 -8.45 15.61
N ARG A 241 -16.72 -8.03 14.81
CA ARG A 241 -18.15 -8.13 15.17
C ARG A 241 -18.63 -9.57 15.33
N VAL A 242 -18.22 -10.49 14.45
CA VAL A 242 -18.51 -11.92 14.62
C VAL A 242 -17.87 -12.46 15.89
N SER A 243 -16.66 -12.00 16.21
CA SER A 243 -15.92 -12.46 17.39
C SER A 243 -16.55 -11.99 18.70
N ILE A 244 -16.89 -10.71 18.77
CA ILE A 244 -17.55 -10.10 19.93
C ILE A 244 -18.95 -10.69 20.13
N HIS A 245 -19.77 -10.76 19.07
CA HIS A 245 -21.17 -11.21 19.20
C HIS A 245 -21.31 -12.71 19.39
N SER A 246 -20.25 -13.49 19.09
CA SER A 246 -20.19 -14.91 19.46
C SER A 246 -19.58 -15.13 20.83
N LEU A 247 -19.32 -14.08 21.61
CA LEU A 247 -18.69 -14.17 22.94
C LEU A 247 -17.35 -14.93 22.91
N GLY A 248 -16.61 -14.82 21.79
CA GLY A 248 -15.36 -15.54 21.58
C GLY A 248 -15.48 -17.03 21.30
N HIS A 249 -16.67 -17.56 21.02
CA HIS A 249 -16.85 -18.92 20.49
C HIS A 249 -16.32 -19.05 19.05
N MET A 250 -16.37 -17.96 18.28
CA MET A 250 -15.71 -17.83 16.99
C MET A 250 -14.77 -16.63 17.03
N ALA A 251 -13.58 -16.75 16.44
CA ALA A 251 -12.67 -15.61 16.27
C ALA A 251 -12.03 -15.61 14.86
N PRO A 252 -12.83 -15.49 13.79
CA PRO A 252 -12.31 -15.61 12.44
C PRO A 252 -11.73 -14.29 11.93
N VAL A 253 -10.47 -14.32 11.48
CA VAL A 253 -9.99 -13.33 10.49
C VAL A 253 -10.66 -13.67 9.15
N LEU A 254 -11.51 -12.79 8.63
CA LEU A 254 -12.29 -13.01 7.41
C LEU A 254 -11.48 -12.60 6.19
N SER A 255 -11.62 -13.35 5.10
CA SER A 255 -10.82 -13.18 3.88
C SER A 255 -11.25 -11.94 3.08
N PRO A 256 -10.39 -10.90 2.97
CA PRO A 256 -10.60 -9.81 2.02
C PRO A 256 -10.49 -10.32 0.58
N GLN A 257 -9.64 -11.32 0.34
CA GLN A 257 -9.46 -11.95 -0.97
C GLN A 257 -10.75 -12.56 -1.51
N ASN A 258 -11.56 -13.17 -0.64
CA ASN A 258 -12.85 -13.72 -1.03
C ASN A 258 -13.80 -12.61 -1.53
N LEU A 259 -13.82 -11.44 -0.87
CA LEU A 259 -14.58 -10.28 -1.36
C LEU A 259 -14.03 -9.78 -2.69
N LEU A 260 -12.72 -9.55 -2.78
CA LEU A 260 -12.06 -9.03 -3.97
C LEU A 260 -12.29 -9.90 -5.22
N SER A 261 -12.25 -11.22 -5.06
CA SER A 261 -12.38 -12.16 -6.18
C SER A 261 -13.81 -12.53 -6.51
N CYS A 262 -14.72 -12.56 -5.53
CA CYS A 262 -16.04 -13.18 -5.68
C CYS A 262 -17.21 -12.20 -5.60
N ASN A 263 -17.03 -11.02 -5.01
CA ASN A 263 -18.02 -9.95 -5.06
C ASN A 263 -17.80 -9.12 -6.31
N THR A 264 -18.36 -9.55 -7.45
CA THR A 264 -18.10 -8.93 -8.76
C THR A 264 -19.21 -8.00 -9.25
N HIS A 265 -20.36 -7.98 -8.58
CA HIS A 265 -21.51 -7.18 -9.02
C HIS A 265 -21.32 -5.70 -8.65
N ASN A 266 -21.07 -4.84 -9.66
CA ASN A 266 -20.74 -3.41 -9.48
C ASN A 266 -19.51 -3.18 -8.60
N GLN A 267 -18.55 -4.10 -8.66
CA GLN A 267 -17.27 -4.06 -7.96
C GLN A 267 -16.14 -4.29 -8.94
N GLN A 268 -14.95 -3.73 -8.66
CA GLN A 268 -13.81 -3.78 -9.57
C GLN A 268 -12.58 -4.45 -8.94
N GLY A 269 -12.78 -5.20 -7.84
CA GLY A 269 -11.70 -5.90 -7.14
C GLY A 269 -10.60 -4.94 -6.69
N CYS A 270 -9.38 -5.15 -7.22
CA CYS A 270 -8.20 -4.32 -6.94
C CYS A 270 -8.16 -2.98 -7.67
N ARG A 271 -9.21 -2.60 -8.40
CA ARG A 271 -9.40 -1.26 -8.98
C ARG A 271 -10.41 -0.43 -8.20
N GLY A 272 -10.93 -0.99 -7.11
CA GLY A 272 -11.82 -0.34 -6.19
C GLY A 272 -13.20 -0.99 -6.09
N GLY A 273 -13.94 -0.58 -5.08
CA GLY A 273 -15.25 -1.14 -4.78
C GLY A 273 -16.04 -0.30 -3.79
N ARG A 274 -17.33 -0.60 -3.73
CA ARG A 274 -18.32 0.10 -2.91
C ARG A 274 -18.63 -0.68 -1.63
N LEU A 275 -18.83 0.04 -0.54
CA LEU A 275 -19.12 -0.54 0.78
C LEU A 275 -20.50 -1.21 0.85
N ASP A 276 -21.52 -0.62 0.22
CA ASP A 276 -22.88 -1.18 0.17
C ASP A 276 -22.91 -2.57 -0.49
N GLY A 277 -22.20 -2.74 -1.60
CA GLY A 277 -22.04 -4.02 -2.27
C GLY A 277 -21.25 -5.03 -1.44
N ALA A 278 -20.25 -4.59 -0.67
CA ALA A 278 -19.45 -5.45 0.21
C ALA A 278 -20.29 -6.01 1.37
N TRP A 279 -21.02 -5.15 2.06
CA TRP A 279 -21.91 -5.55 3.15
C TRP A 279 -23.08 -6.41 2.67
N TRP A 280 -23.65 -6.10 1.49
CA TRP A 280 -24.66 -6.96 0.88
C TRP A 280 -24.13 -8.37 0.61
N PHE A 281 -22.89 -8.47 0.10
CA PHE A 281 -22.26 -9.76 -0.17
C PHE A 281 -22.02 -10.56 1.11
N LEU A 282 -21.45 -9.96 2.16
CA LEU A 282 -21.27 -10.64 3.45
C LEU A 282 -22.60 -11.10 4.07
N ARG A 283 -23.64 -10.27 3.98
CA ARG A 283 -24.98 -10.66 4.44
C ARG A 283 -25.53 -11.85 3.66
N ARG A 284 -25.51 -11.76 2.32
CA ARG A 284 -26.23 -12.71 1.45
C ARG A 284 -25.44 -13.96 1.14
N ARG A 285 -24.14 -13.86 0.90
CA ARG A 285 -23.25 -14.94 0.46
C ARG A 285 -22.28 -15.36 1.56
N GLY A 286 -21.81 -14.41 2.36
CA GLY A 286 -20.77 -14.64 3.36
C GLY A 286 -19.41 -14.85 2.73
N VAL A 287 -18.39 -14.99 3.57
CA VAL A 287 -17.00 -15.23 3.17
C VAL A 287 -16.36 -16.29 4.07
N VAL A 288 -15.30 -16.91 3.57
CA VAL A 288 -14.44 -17.77 4.40
C VAL A 288 -13.41 -16.97 5.19
N SER A 289 -12.68 -17.65 6.07
CA SER A 289 -11.55 -17.07 6.78
C SER A 289 -10.37 -16.75 5.84
N ASP A 290 -9.54 -15.79 6.22
CA ASP A 290 -8.30 -15.44 5.52
C ASP A 290 -7.33 -16.62 5.47
N HIS A 291 -7.25 -17.41 6.54
CA HIS A 291 -6.46 -18.66 6.54
C HIS A 291 -6.91 -19.66 5.46
N CYS A 292 -8.20 -19.70 5.11
CA CYS A 292 -8.73 -20.55 4.05
C CYS A 292 -8.45 -19.96 2.66
N TYR A 293 -8.68 -18.66 2.48
CA TYR A 293 -8.43 -17.95 1.23
C TYR A 293 -7.59 -16.69 1.47
N PRO A 294 -6.25 -16.84 1.60
CA PRO A 294 -5.38 -15.73 1.96
C PRO A 294 -5.25 -14.71 0.84
N PHE A 295 -4.98 -13.47 1.19
CA PHE A 295 -4.68 -12.42 0.22
C PHE A 295 -3.36 -12.69 -0.53
N MET A 296 -3.41 -12.68 -1.86
CA MET A 296 -2.27 -12.96 -2.74
C MET A 296 -1.77 -11.72 -3.50
N GLY A 297 -2.31 -10.54 -3.21
CA GLY A 297 -2.02 -9.32 -3.98
C GLY A 297 -0.69 -8.63 -3.64
N SER A 298 0.11 -9.15 -2.71
CA SER A 298 1.46 -8.66 -2.45
C SER A 298 2.48 -9.05 -3.52
N GLU A 299 2.18 -10.03 -4.39
CA GLU A 299 3.14 -10.61 -5.35
C GLU A 299 3.02 -10.06 -6.78
N ARG A 300 2.07 -9.15 -7.06
CA ARG A 300 1.86 -8.62 -8.42
C ARG A 300 2.30 -7.16 -8.48
N ASP A 301 3.25 -6.87 -9.37
CA ASP A 301 3.78 -5.52 -9.64
C ASP A 301 2.73 -4.56 -10.25
N GLU A 302 1.51 -5.02 -10.57
CA GLU A 302 0.42 -4.18 -11.10
C GLU A 302 -0.95 -4.57 -10.52
N ALA A 303 -1.86 -3.59 -10.39
CA ALA A 303 -3.28 -3.78 -10.09
C ALA A 303 -4.01 -4.50 -11.25
N GLY A 304 -3.73 -5.79 -11.38
CA GLY A 304 -4.36 -6.68 -12.35
C GLY A 304 -5.87 -6.83 -12.10
N PRO A 305 -6.60 -7.45 -13.04
CA PRO A 305 -8.01 -7.74 -12.86
C PRO A 305 -8.26 -8.55 -11.58
N ALA A 306 -9.46 -8.40 -11.01
CA ALA A 306 -9.90 -9.16 -9.84
C ALA A 306 -9.55 -10.65 -10.03
N PRO A 307 -8.87 -11.29 -9.06
CA PRO A 307 -8.49 -12.69 -9.20
C PRO A 307 -9.74 -13.54 -9.41
N ARG A 308 -9.61 -14.66 -10.13
CA ARG A 308 -10.72 -15.58 -10.33
C ARG A 308 -11.28 -16.00 -8.96
N CYS A 309 -12.60 -15.95 -8.81
CA CYS A 309 -13.24 -16.47 -7.61
C CYS A 309 -12.96 -17.98 -7.48
N MET A 310 -12.36 -18.37 -6.36
CA MET A 310 -12.12 -19.78 -6.02
C MET A 310 -13.07 -20.28 -4.92
N MET A 311 -13.71 -19.35 -4.20
CA MET A 311 -14.58 -19.66 -3.05
C MET A 311 -15.96 -19.05 -3.23
N HIS A 312 -16.88 -19.82 -3.80
CA HIS A 312 -18.30 -19.49 -3.84
C HIS A 312 -19.05 -20.11 -2.66
N SER A 313 -20.24 -19.58 -2.40
CA SER A 313 -21.16 -20.09 -1.38
C SER A 313 -22.46 -20.61 -2.01
N ARG A 314 -22.98 -21.75 -1.55
CA ARG A 314 -24.33 -22.25 -1.87
C ARG A 314 -25.26 -22.13 -0.66
N ALA A 315 -26.56 -21.98 -0.90
CA ALA A 315 -27.56 -21.93 0.17
C ALA A 315 -27.83 -23.34 0.72
N MET A 316 -27.96 -23.48 2.04
CA MET A 316 -28.32 -24.74 2.71
C MET A 316 -29.72 -24.70 3.37
N GLY A 317 -30.51 -23.64 3.11
CA GLY A 317 -31.78 -23.39 3.81
C GLY A 317 -31.59 -22.61 5.11
N ARG A 318 -32.69 -22.08 5.66
CA ARG A 318 -32.72 -21.23 6.88
C ARG A 318 -31.71 -20.06 6.85
N GLY A 319 -31.39 -19.60 5.64
CA GLY A 319 -30.41 -18.55 5.39
C GLY A 319 -28.94 -18.93 5.62
N LYS A 320 -28.61 -20.19 5.93
CA LYS A 320 -27.22 -20.66 6.08
C LYS A 320 -26.55 -20.85 4.71
N ARG A 321 -25.21 -20.78 4.71
CA ARG A 321 -24.35 -20.91 3.54
C ARG A 321 -23.27 -21.95 3.78
N GLN A 322 -22.81 -22.58 2.70
CA GLN A 322 -21.67 -23.49 2.72
C GLN A 322 -20.77 -23.19 1.54
N ALA A 323 -19.46 -23.28 1.74
CA ALA A 323 -18.48 -23.19 0.67
C ALA A 323 -18.72 -24.29 -0.37
N THR A 324 -18.50 -23.96 -1.64
CA THR A 324 -18.66 -24.91 -2.76
C THR A 324 -17.38 -25.68 -3.08
N ALA A 325 -16.26 -25.30 -2.49
CA ALA A 325 -14.94 -25.83 -2.77
C ALA A 325 -14.11 -25.95 -1.48
N ARG A 326 -12.99 -26.68 -1.56
CA ARG A 326 -11.97 -26.69 -0.51
C ARG A 326 -11.21 -25.36 -0.52
N CYS A 327 -10.60 -25.03 0.61
CA CYS A 327 -9.78 -23.83 0.75
C CYS A 327 -8.66 -23.78 -0.32
N PRO A 328 -8.42 -22.61 -0.94
CA PRO A 328 -7.24 -22.38 -1.77
C PRO A 328 -5.93 -22.58 -1.00
N SER A 329 -5.91 -22.25 0.29
CA SER A 329 -4.80 -22.60 1.17
C SER A 329 -4.76 -24.11 1.41
N SER A 330 -3.61 -24.73 1.14
CA SER A 330 -3.38 -26.16 1.38
C SER A 330 -3.25 -26.51 2.86
N HIS A 331 -3.02 -25.53 3.73
CA HIS A 331 -2.79 -25.71 5.15
C HIS A 331 -4.08 -25.79 5.98
N VAL A 332 -5.23 -25.47 5.39
CA VAL A 332 -6.50 -25.35 6.09
C VAL A 332 -7.58 -26.17 5.40
N HIS A 333 -8.29 -26.97 6.19
CA HIS A 333 -9.43 -27.76 5.71
C HIS A 333 -10.78 -27.12 6.04
N ALA A 334 -10.84 -26.30 7.09
CA ALA A 334 -12.04 -25.60 7.51
C ALA A 334 -12.39 -24.47 6.53
N ASN A 335 -13.54 -24.61 5.85
CA ASN A 335 -14.03 -23.69 4.84
C ASN A 335 -15.39 -23.07 5.23
N ASP A 336 -15.57 -22.85 6.53
CA ASP A 336 -16.79 -22.26 7.09
C ASP A 336 -17.09 -20.89 6.48
N ILE A 337 -18.38 -20.64 6.22
CA ILE A 337 -18.86 -19.39 5.66
C ILE A 337 -19.44 -18.54 6.77
N TYR A 338 -18.82 -17.39 7.00
CA TYR A 338 -19.27 -16.41 7.98
C TYR A 338 -20.15 -15.36 7.31
N GLN A 339 -21.25 -15.02 7.97
CA GLN A 339 -22.22 -14.03 7.51
C GLN A 339 -22.45 -12.96 8.56
N VAL A 340 -23.02 -11.85 8.12
CA VAL A 340 -23.43 -10.74 8.98
C VAL A 340 -24.90 -10.37 8.74
N THR A 341 -25.45 -9.58 9.64
CA THR A 341 -26.76 -8.94 9.47
C THR A 341 -26.68 -7.79 8.46
N PRO A 342 -27.80 -7.15 8.06
CA PRO A 342 -27.72 -5.93 7.26
C PRO A 342 -26.87 -4.86 7.96
N ALA A 343 -25.95 -4.25 7.24
CA ALA A 343 -25.23 -3.07 7.73
C ALA A 343 -26.18 -1.87 7.84
N TYR A 344 -25.87 -0.98 8.77
CA TYR A 344 -26.63 0.24 9.05
C TYR A 344 -25.67 1.42 9.20
N ARG A 345 -26.17 2.61 8.88
CA ARG A 345 -25.43 3.87 9.02
C ARG A 345 -25.66 4.44 10.40
N LEU A 346 -24.61 4.89 11.04
CA LEU A 346 -24.67 5.64 12.30
C LEU A 346 -24.87 7.12 12.00
N GLY A 347 -25.45 7.86 12.97
CA GLY A 347 -25.43 9.30 12.91
C GLY A 347 -24.00 9.85 12.91
N SER A 348 -23.83 11.04 12.33
CA SER A 348 -22.54 11.76 12.30
C SER A 348 -22.12 12.34 13.65
N SER A 349 -22.94 12.14 14.69
CA SER A 349 -22.63 12.56 16.06
C SER A 349 -21.47 11.72 16.63
N GLU A 350 -20.41 12.40 17.07
CA GLU A 350 -19.28 11.79 17.78
C GLU A 350 -19.75 10.82 18.87
N LYS A 351 -20.74 11.23 19.67
CA LYS A 351 -21.25 10.44 20.78
C LYS A 351 -21.96 9.16 20.33
N GLU A 352 -22.63 9.20 19.19
CA GLU A 352 -23.32 8.03 18.66
C GLU A 352 -22.33 6.97 18.17
N ILE A 353 -21.28 7.41 17.48
CA ILE A 353 -20.16 6.56 17.04
C ILE A 353 -19.43 5.96 18.25
N MET A 354 -19.12 6.79 19.27
CA MET A 354 -18.51 6.32 20.52
C MET A 354 -19.37 5.24 21.19
N LYS A 355 -20.68 5.48 21.32
CA LYS A 355 -21.60 4.53 21.97
C LYS A 355 -21.64 3.20 21.22
N GLU A 356 -21.76 3.24 19.90
CA GLU A 356 -21.77 2.02 19.07
C GLU A 356 -20.46 1.22 19.20
N LEU A 357 -19.31 1.91 19.16
CA LEU A 357 -18.00 1.30 19.37
C LEU A 357 -17.90 0.61 20.73
N MET A 358 -18.38 1.28 21.78
CA MET A 358 -18.37 0.76 23.14
C MET A 358 -19.30 -0.43 23.31
N GLU A 359 -20.50 -0.41 22.76
CA GLU A 359 -21.49 -1.47 23.00
C GLU A 359 -21.22 -2.69 22.12
N ASN A 360 -20.89 -2.47 20.84
CA ASN A 360 -20.97 -3.51 19.83
C ASN A 360 -19.65 -3.72 19.06
N GLY A 361 -18.63 -2.89 19.28
CA GLY A 361 -17.28 -3.05 18.73
C GLY A 361 -16.95 -2.19 17.52
N PRO A 362 -15.80 -2.43 16.85
CA PRO A 362 -15.28 -1.60 15.77
C PRO A 362 -16.28 -1.28 14.66
N VAL A 363 -16.20 -0.07 14.10
CA VAL A 363 -17.07 0.40 13.00
C VAL A 363 -16.26 0.70 11.75
N GLN A 364 -16.90 0.66 10.58
CA GLN A 364 -16.25 1.05 9.33
C GLN A 364 -16.50 2.53 9.04
N ALA A 365 -15.47 3.30 8.76
CA ALA A 365 -15.58 4.70 8.38
C ALA A 365 -15.04 4.94 6.97
N LEU A 366 -15.71 5.83 6.23
CA LEU A 366 -15.19 6.42 5.00
C LEU A 366 -14.40 7.68 5.34
N MET A 367 -13.26 7.90 4.71
CA MET A 367 -12.50 9.14 4.85
C MET A 367 -11.88 9.56 3.52
N GLU A 368 -11.51 10.83 3.44
CA GLU A 368 -10.67 11.40 2.40
C GLU A 368 -9.20 11.29 2.80
N VAL A 369 -8.36 10.86 1.87
CA VAL A 369 -6.92 10.71 2.09
C VAL A 369 -6.21 11.71 1.18
N HIS A 370 -5.51 12.64 1.81
CA HIS A 370 -4.65 13.62 1.16
C HIS A 370 -3.22 13.10 1.01
N GLU A 371 -2.40 13.81 0.25
CA GLU A 371 -1.03 13.42 -0.06
C GLU A 371 -0.14 13.27 1.19
N ASP A 372 -0.38 14.09 2.22
CA ASP A 372 0.41 14.10 3.45
C ASP A 372 0.08 12.91 4.37
N PHE A 373 -1.15 12.40 4.34
CA PHE A 373 -1.55 11.25 5.15
C PHE A 373 -0.75 9.99 4.85
N PHE A 374 -0.30 9.78 3.61
CA PHE A 374 0.56 8.65 3.25
C PHE A 374 1.86 8.62 4.08
N LEU A 375 2.34 9.79 4.49
CA LEU A 375 3.57 9.98 5.26
C LEU A 375 3.36 9.86 6.77
N TYR A 376 2.13 9.64 7.25
CA TYR A 376 1.85 9.57 8.69
C TYR A 376 2.74 8.54 9.42
N GLN A 377 3.43 8.99 10.47
CA GLN A 377 4.28 8.15 11.32
C GLN A 377 3.73 8.01 12.75
N GLY A 378 3.12 9.06 13.30
CA GLY A 378 2.52 9.05 14.63
C GLY A 378 2.03 10.42 15.10
N GLY A 379 1.25 10.44 16.19
CA GLY A 379 0.59 11.64 16.72
C GLY A 379 -0.88 11.75 16.30
N ILE A 380 -1.49 12.93 16.42
CA ILE A 380 -2.91 13.12 16.05
C ILE A 380 -2.97 13.82 14.70
N TYR A 381 -3.27 13.07 13.65
CA TYR A 381 -3.32 13.54 12.28
C TYR A 381 -4.44 14.58 12.06
N SER A 382 -4.07 15.65 11.37
CA SER A 382 -4.96 16.59 10.68
C SER A 382 -4.29 17.02 9.39
N HIS A 383 -5.06 17.19 8.32
CA HIS A 383 -4.52 17.57 7.01
C HIS A 383 -3.85 18.95 7.09
N THR A 384 -2.64 19.03 6.53
CA THR A 384 -1.78 20.22 6.65
C THR A 384 -1.86 21.11 5.42
N PRO A 385 -1.72 22.44 5.57
CA PRO A 385 -1.65 23.36 4.43
C PRO A 385 -0.27 23.36 3.76
N VAL A 386 0.61 22.38 4.02
CA VAL A 386 2.00 22.37 3.54
C VAL A 386 2.08 22.37 2.01
N SER A 387 1.15 21.67 1.36
CA SER A 387 1.07 21.65 -0.10
C SER A 387 0.33 22.85 -0.68
N LEU A 388 -0.19 23.77 0.14
CA LEU A 388 -0.93 24.94 -0.33
C LEU A 388 -0.04 25.80 -1.24
N GLY A 389 -0.49 26.03 -2.47
CA GLY A 389 0.28 26.75 -3.49
C GLY A 389 1.13 25.85 -4.41
N ARG A 390 1.25 24.55 -4.12
CA ARG A 390 1.80 23.58 -5.07
C ARG A 390 0.80 23.31 -6.20
N PRO A 391 1.28 22.94 -7.42
CA PRO A 391 0.41 22.55 -8.52
C PRO A 391 -0.57 21.44 -8.12
N GLU A 392 -1.74 21.39 -8.74
CA GLU A 392 -2.81 20.44 -8.40
C GLU A 392 -2.36 18.97 -8.42
N ARG A 393 -1.43 18.60 -9.31
CA ARG A 393 -0.86 17.25 -9.36
C ARG A 393 -0.17 16.79 -8.05
N TYR A 394 0.26 17.73 -7.20
CA TYR A 394 0.85 17.44 -5.87
C TYR A 394 -0.18 17.46 -4.73
N ARG A 395 -1.44 17.85 -5.00
CA ARG A 395 -2.50 18.00 -3.99
C ARG A 395 -3.65 17.01 -4.23
N ARG A 396 -3.30 15.87 -4.81
CA ARG A 396 -4.27 14.84 -5.15
C ARG A 396 -4.67 14.07 -3.90
N HIS A 397 -5.95 13.78 -3.82
CA HIS A 397 -6.57 13.04 -2.73
C HIS A 397 -7.48 11.95 -3.30
N GLY A 398 -7.96 11.05 -2.43
CA GLY A 398 -8.87 9.99 -2.81
C GLY A 398 -9.68 9.47 -1.63
N THR A 399 -10.69 8.66 -1.94
CA THR A 399 -11.57 8.08 -0.92
C THR A 399 -11.02 6.74 -0.43
N HIS A 400 -10.99 6.57 0.89
CA HIS A 400 -10.49 5.38 1.58
C HIS A 400 -11.49 4.94 2.64
N SER A 401 -11.42 3.68 3.06
CA SER A 401 -12.22 3.21 4.19
C SER A 401 -11.37 2.44 5.19
N VAL A 402 -11.64 2.69 6.46
CA VAL A 402 -10.84 2.25 7.60
C VAL A 402 -11.75 1.64 8.66
N LYS A 403 -11.15 0.98 9.65
CA LYS A 403 -11.84 0.44 10.82
C LYS A 403 -11.53 1.32 12.03
N ILE A 404 -12.51 2.04 12.58
CA ILE A 404 -12.35 2.75 13.85
C ILE A 404 -12.40 1.73 14.99
N THR A 405 -11.42 1.76 15.89
CA THR A 405 -11.25 0.80 17.00
C THR A 405 -11.34 1.44 18.37
N GLY A 406 -11.22 2.77 18.46
CA GLY A 406 -11.17 3.45 19.74
C GLY A 406 -11.18 4.97 19.61
N TRP A 407 -11.08 5.65 20.74
CA TRP A 407 -10.90 7.10 20.83
C TRP A 407 -10.12 7.47 22.07
N GLY A 408 -9.63 8.71 22.09
CA GLY A 408 -9.06 9.29 23.29
C GLY A 408 -8.96 10.80 23.20
N GLN A 409 -8.23 11.36 24.15
CA GLN A 409 -7.91 12.76 24.17
C GLN A 409 -6.51 12.96 24.77
N GLU A 410 -5.75 13.89 24.22
CA GLU A 410 -4.45 14.30 24.74
C GLU A 410 -4.49 15.76 25.16
N THR A 411 -3.80 16.08 26.25
CA THR A 411 -3.61 17.48 26.65
C THR A 411 -2.31 17.97 26.04
N LEU A 412 -2.40 18.95 25.14
CA LEU A 412 -1.26 19.58 24.49
C LEU A 412 -0.47 20.44 25.50
N PRO A 413 0.81 20.76 25.21
CA PRO A 413 1.63 21.59 26.10
C PRO A 413 1.06 22.98 26.39
N ASP A 414 0.20 23.50 25.50
CA ASP A 414 -0.50 24.78 25.66
C ASP A 414 -1.80 24.68 26.50
N GLY A 415 -2.07 23.51 27.06
CA GLY A 415 -3.25 23.23 27.90
C GLY A 415 -4.52 22.89 27.12
N ARG A 416 -4.50 22.93 25.78
CA ARG A 416 -5.66 22.51 24.98
C ARG A 416 -5.81 20.99 24.96
N THR A 417 -7.04 20.51 25.04
CA THR A 417 -7.34 19.08 24.87
C THR A 417 -7.66 18.78 23.42
N LEU A 418 -6.87 17.92 22.78
CA LEU A 418 -7.11 17.43 21.44
C LEU A 418 -7.72 16.03 21.49
N LYS A 419 -8.90 15.89 20.87
CA LYS A 419 -9.65 14.64 20.78
C LYS A 419 -9.26 13.88 19.53
N TYR A 420 -9.16 12.56 19.62
CA TYR A 420 -8.83 11.72 18.46
C TYR A 420 -9.68 10.45 18.39
N TRP A 421 -9.84 9.93 17.17
CA TRP A 421 -10.23 8.54 16.89
C TRP A 421 -8.97 7.70 16.67
N THR A 422 -8.97 6.46 17.16
CA THR A 422 -7.99 5.44 16.78
C THR A 422 -8.59 4.59 15.68
N ALA A 423 -7.88 4.47 14.56
CA ALA A 423 -8.32 3.66 13.43
C ALA A 423 -7.22 2.73 12.92
N ALA A 424 -7.62 1.51 12.57
CA ALA A 424 -6.79 0.53 11.88
C ALA A 424 -6.86 0.77 10.37
N ASN A 425 -5.68 0.95 9.75
CA ASN A 425 -5.55 1.08 8.31
C ASN A 425 -5.47 -0.32 7.66
N SER A 426 -5.23 -0.37 6.34
CA SER A 426 -5.07 -1.59 5.55
C SER A 426 -3.75 -1.63 4.78
N TRP A 427 -2.72 -0.94 5.29
CA TRP A 427 -1.38 -0.85 4.69
C TRP A 427 -0.32 -1.59 5.51
N GLY A 428 -0.76 -2.57 6.30
CA GLY A 428 0.10 -3.42 7.11
C GLY A 428 0.63 -2.77 8.39
N PRO A 429 1.26 -3.56 9.27
CA PRO A 429 1.74 -3.10 10.57
C PRO A 429 3.00 -2.24 10.49
N ALA A 430 3.68 -2.18 9.35
CA ALA A 430 4.89 -1.36 9.19
C ALA A 430 4.58 0.14 9.03
N TRP A 431 3.36 0.48 8.62
CA TRP A 431 2.93 1.86 8.41
C TRP A 431 2.36 2.49 9.69
N GLY A 432 2.60 3.78 9.91
CA GLY A 432 2.05 4.52 11.05
C GLY A 432 2.37 3.92 12.43
N GLU A 433 1.37 3.88 13.30
CA GLU A 433 1.48 3.38 14.68
C GLU A 433 1.13 1.88 14.73
N ARG A 434 1.99 1.04 14.16
CA ARG A 434 1.77 -0.41 14.00
C ARG A 434 0.52 -0.74 13.16
N GLY A 435 0.39 -0.06 12.02
CA GLY A 435 -0.76 -0.16 11.10
C GLY A 435 -1.99 0.64 11.55
N HIS A 436 -1.91 1.34 12.68
CA HIS A 436 -2.95 2.23 13.17
C HIS A 436 -2.55 3.69 12.95
N PHE A 437 -3.55 4.57 13.06
CA PHE A 437 -3.34 6.01 13.12
C PHE A 437 -4.37 6.63 14.05
N ARG A 438 -4.06 7.85 14.49
CA ARG A 438 -4.97 8.68 15.26
C ARG A 438 -5.28 9.94 14.46
N ILE A 439 -6.54 10.31 14.39
CA ILE A 439 -7.06 11.43 13.60
C ILE A 439 -7.98 12.29 14.45
N VAL A 440 -7.98 13.60 14.22
CA VAL A 440 -8.82 14.56 14.97
C VAL A 440 -10.29 14.11 14.97
N ARG A 441 -10.88 14.11 16.17
CA ARG A 441 -12.27 13.72 16.44
C ARG A 441 -13.12 14.92 16.83
N GLY A 442 -14.37 14.92 16.37
CA GLY A 442 -15.39 15.95 16.62
C GLY A 442 -15.30 17.16 15.68
N ALA A 443 -14.45 17.09 14.66
CA ALA A 443 -14.30 18.09 13.61
C ALA A 443 -14.62 17.54 12.22
N ASN A 444 -15.05 16.27 12.13
CA ASN A 444 -15.21 15.54 10.88
C ASN A 444 -13.97 15.64 9.96
N GLU A 445 -12.78 15.53 10.56
CA GLU A 445 -11.51 15.64 9.86
C GLU A 445 -11.47 14.62 8.72
N CYS A 446 -11.18 15.09 7.50
CA CYS A 446 -11.18 14.26 6.30
C CYS A 446 -12.46 13.43 6.10
N ASP A 447 -13.64 13.99 6.41
CA ASP A 447 -14.95 13.32 6.27
C ASP A 447 -15.13 12.03 7.10
N ILE A 448 -14.26 11.74 8.08
CA ILE A 448 -14.24 10.43 8.76
C ILE A 448 -15.52 10.12 9.58
N GLU A 449 -16.28 11.15 9.97
CA GLU A 449 -17.52 11.02 10.75
C GLU A 449 -18.77 11.08 9.85
N SER A 450 -18.62 11.42 8.56
CA SER A 450 -19.73 11.61 7.61
C SER A 450 -20.45 10.31 7.25
N PHE A 451 -19.71 9.21 7.10
CA PHE A 451 -20.27 7.93 6.65
C PHE A 451 -19.64 6.77 7.42
N VAL A 452 -20.28 6.44 8.54
CA VAL A 452 -19.88 5.36 9.44
C VAL A 452 -20.91 4.24 9.43
N LEU A 453 -20.44 3.01 9.26
CA LEU A 453 -21.27 1.81 9.16
C LEU A 453 -21.00 0.85 10.33
N GLY A 454 -22.10 0.40 10.94
CA GLY A 454 -22.13 -0.68 11.92
C GLY A 454 -22.77 -1.95 11.34
N VAL A 455 -22.51 -3.09 11.99
CA VAL A 455 -23.10 -4.38 11.62
C VAL A 455 -23.13 -5.31 12.83
N TRP A 456 -24.08 -6.25 12.85
CA TRP A 456 -24.02 -7.38 13.77
C TRP A 456 -23.49 -8.64 13.09
N GLY A 457 -22.52 -9.32 13.74
CA GLY A 457 -22.16 -10.69 13.39
C GLY A 457 -23.39 -11.61 13.45
N ARG A 458 -23.54 -12.49 12.45
CA ARG A 458 -24.65 -13.46 12.46
C ARG A 458 -24.19 -14.72 13.20
N VAL A 459 -24.66 -14.86 14.44
CA VAL A 459 -24.33 -16.00 15.31
C VAL A 459 -25.61 -16.75 15.66
N GLY A 460 -25.64 -18.06 15.44
CA GLY A 460 -26.70 -18.95 15.87
C GLY A 460 -26.35 -19.70 17.16
N MET A 461 -27.35 -20.28 17.81
CA MET A 461 -27.14 -21.13 19.00
C MET A 461 -26.19 -22.31 18.74
N GLU A 462 -26.24 -22.88 17.53
CA GLU A 462 -25.35 -23.96 17.10
C GLU A 462 -23.87 -23.53 17.09
N ASP A 463 -23.61 -22.25 16.81
CA ASP A 463 -22.25 -21.69 16.74
C ASP A 463 -21.67 -21.41 18.14
N MET A 464 -22.52 -21.38 19.18
CA MET A 464 -22.10 -21.19 20.58
C MET A 464 -21.95 -22.51 21.37
N ALA A 465 -22.36 -23.65 20.81
CA ALA A 465 -22.48 -24.91 21.56
C ALA A 465 -21.16 -25.69 21.75
N HIS A 466 -20.03 -25.19 21.25
CA HIS A 466 -18.75 -25.92 21.23
C HIS A 466 -17.68 -25.36 22.19
N ARG A 467 -17.98 -25.29 23.50
CA ARG A 467 -16.95 -25.19 24.54
C ARG A 467 -17.15 -26.24 25.62
#